data_AF-A0A8J4LLI6-F1
#
_entry.id   AF-A0A8J4LLI6-F1
#
_cell.length_a   1.000
_cell.length_b   1.000
_cell.length_c   1.000
_cell.angle_alpha   90.00
_cell.angle_beta   90.00
_cell.angle_gamma   90.00
#
_symmetry.space_group_name_H-M   'P 1'
#
loop_
_entity.id
_entity.type
_entity.pdbx_description
1 polymer ?
#
loop_
_entity_poly.entity_id
_entity_poly.type
_entity_poly.pdbx_seq_one_letter_code
_entity_poly.pdbx_strand_id
1 'polypeptide(L)'
;SAVPAPRPVAGRSQEVLTVTVTDVADANEFFMQVVGEPRVAWLAEQLSAVSLAEKPPIPPELKTGELCLAQFSLDQCWYRAYVERVNRSEPMYDVYFIDYGNRERVASNKVRTIDAALSAVPPQAIPCALAHIKVPETGSDWSADARAYLATLLDGGKPFLAHVVSRDRADPKAKHPKNRNGKVTAVLVEPETKTNIAVEMLLAGMARLPKLRKVKDSAAREAIQAMQEYEDEARKNHRGMFMYGDPGDSDDEEQGAGGGRFGGAQRGGGR
;
A
#
# COMPACT_ATOMS: atom_id res chain seq x y z
N SER A 1 0.20 -16.65 22.87
CA SER A 1 1.39 -15.88 23.28
C SER A 1 1.74 -14.91 22.18
N ALA A 2 2.01 -13.65 22.50
CA ALA A 2 2.49 -12.69 21.50
C ALA A 2 3.82 -13.17 20.92
N VAL A 3 3.92 -13.24 19.58
CA VAL A 3 5.18 -13.53 18.89
C VAL A 3 6.13 -12.37 19.16
N PRO A 4 7.32 -12.61 19.73
CA PRO A 4 8.30 -11.54 19.88
C PRO A 4 8.69 -11.05 18.47
N ALA A 5 8.65 -9.74 18.27
CA ALA A 5 9.17 -9.12 17.06
C ALA A 5 10.59 -9.65 16.77
N PRO A 6 10.94 -9.92 15.50
CA PRO A 6 12.26 -10.46 15.16
C PRO A 6 13.37 -9.58 15.75
N ARG A 7 14.33 -10.24 16.43
CA ARG A 7 15.45 -9.56 17.09
C ARG A 7 16.25 -8.78 16.04
N PRO A 8 16.75 -7.57 16.37
CA PRO A 8 17.58 -6.81 15.44
C PRO A 8 18.81 -7.62 15.04
N VAL A 9 19.14 -7.62 13.75
CA VAL A 9 20.50 -7.95 13.31
C VAL A 9 21.43 -6.94 13.96
N ALA A 10 22.46 -7.41 14.66
CA ALA A 10 23.46 -6.56 15.28
C ALA A 10 23.98 -5.51 14.27
N GLY A 11 23.75 -4.23 14.54
CA GLY A 11 24.29 -3.12 13.75
C GLY A 11 23.30 -2.30 12.90
N ARG A 12 22.01 -2.66 12.80
CA ARG A 12 20.98 -1.77 12.22
C ARG A 12 20.03 -1.28 13.30
N SER A 13 19.94 0.03 13.50
CA SER A 13 18.84 0.64 14.26
C SER A 13 17.52 0.28 13.57
N GLN A 14 16.65 -0.47 14.25
CA GLN A 14 15.29 -0.73 13.76
C GLN A 14 14.50 0.57 13.87
N GLU A 15 14.23 1.21 12.74
CA GLU A 15 13.29 2.33 12.66
C GLU A 15 11.90 1.79 13.02
N VAL A 16 11.29 2.37 14.06
CA VAL A 16 9.93 2.06 14.48
C VAL A 16 9.13 3.35 14.40
N LEU A 17 8.03 3.32 13.64
CA LEU A 17 7.11 4.43 13.50
C LEU A 17 5.81 4.10 14.22
N THR A 18 5.27 5.04 14.98
CA THR A 18 3.87 4.97 15.43
C THR A 18 3.00 5.55 14.33
N VAL A 19 2.09 4.76 13.78
CA VAL A 19 1.33 5.12 12.58
C VAL A 19 -0.15 4.80 12.73
N THR A 20 -1.01 5.51 11.99
CA THR A 20 -2.40 5.12 11.74
C THR A 20 -2.55 4.68 10.30
N VAL A 21 -3.37 3.65 10.05
CA VAL A 21 -3.70 3.21 8.68
C VAL A 21 -4.84 4.10 8.16
N THR A 22 -4.68 4.64 6.96
CA THR A 22 -5.63 5.57 6.34
C THR A 22 -6.44 4.96 5.21
N ASP A 23 -5.89 3.96 4.52
CA ASP A 23 -6.58 3.24 3.44
C ASP A 23 -5.94 1.86 3.22
N VAL A 24 -6.74 0.88 2.80
CA VAL A 24 -6.26 -0.45 2.40
C VAL A 24 -6.45 -0.61 0.90
N ALA A 25 -5.35 -0.78 0.17
CA ALA A 25 -5.31 -0.82 -1.29
C ALA A 25 -5.41 -2.25 -1.84
N ASP A 26 -4.84 -3.23 -1.13
CA ASP A 26 -4.90 -4.66 -1.47
C ASP A 26 -4.64 -5.51 -0.21
N ALA A 27 -4.68 -6.84 -0.33
CA ALA A 27 -4.42 -7.80 0.74
C ALA A 27 -3.04 -7.69 1.39
N ASN A 28 -2.10 -6.96 0.77
CA ASN A 28 -0.79 -6.66 1.34
C ASN A 28 -0.35 -5.21 1.14
N GLU A 29 -1.23 -4.33 0.63
CA GLU A 29 -0.87 -2.94 0.37
C GLU A 29 -1.85 -2.01 1.06
N PHE A 30 -1.32 -1.06 1.82
CA PHE A 30 -2.11 -0.09 2.57
C PHE A 30 -1.34 1.21 2.69
N PHE A 31 -2.02 2.27 3.13
CA PHE A 31 -1.45 3.58 3.35
C PHE A 31 -1.50 3.93 4.82
N MET A 32 -0.48 4.65 5.28
CA MET A 32 -0.37 5.04 6.68
C MET A 32 0.12 6.48 6.83
N GLN A 33 -0.24 7.10 7.95
CA GLN A 33 0.28 8.40 8.41
C GLN A 33 1.05 8.22 9.71
N VAL A 34 2.07 9.03 9.94
CA VAL A 34 2.81 9.04 11.21
C VAL A 34 1.99 9.78 12.27
N VAL A 35 1.79 9.15 13.43
CA VAL A 35 1.07 9.76 14.55
C VAL A 35 1.87 10.96 15.07
N GLY A 36 1.19 12.09 15.23
CA GLY A 36 1.79 13.34 15.72
C GLY A 36 2.57 14.13 14.67
N GLU A 37 2.49 13.77 13.38
CA GLU A 37 3.04 14.57 12.28
C GLU A 37 2.38 15.97 12.23
N PRO A 38 3.10 17.07 12.53
CA PRO A 38 2.49 18.39 12.64
C PRO A 38 1.84 18.89 11.36
N ARG A 39 2.35 18.45 10.19
CA ARG A 39 1.79 18.83 8.89
C ARG A 39 0.37 18.31 8.70
N VAL A 40 0.05 17.12 9.21
CA VAL A 40 -1.31 16.55 9.12
C VAL A 40 -2.30 17.43 9.91
N ALA A 41 -1.94 17.82 11.13
CA ALA A 41 -2.78 18.70 11.96
C ALA A 41 -2.96 20.09 11.31
N TRP A 42 -1.87 20.67 10.80
CA TRP A 42 -1.92 21.95 10.09
C TRP A 42 -2.80 21.88 8.84
N LEU A 43 -2.68 20.82 8.03
CA LEU A 43 -3.53 20.62 6.85
C LEU A 43 -5.01 20.53 7.22
N ALA A 44 -5.34 19.77 8.27
CA ALA A 44 -6.72 19.65 8.74
C ALA A 44 -7.30 21.01 9.17
N GLU A 45 -6.52 21.83 9.88
CA GLU A 45 -6.93 23.18 10.28
C GLU A 45 -7.17 24.08 9.06
N GLN A 46 -6.22 24.14 8.12
CA GLN A 46 -6.34 25.00 6.94
C GLN A 46 -7.51 24.58 6.04
N LEU A 47 -7.74 23.28 5.88
CA LEU A 47 -8.82 22.75 5.04
C LEU A 47 -10.20 22.85 5.70
N SER A 48 -10.28 22.94 7.03
CA SER A 48 -11.55 23.13 7.75
C SER A 48 -12.26 24.44 7.41
N ALA A 49 -11.49 25.47 7.04
CA ALA A 49 -12.00 26.79 6.67
C ALA A 49 -12.57 26.85 5.23
N VAL A 50 -12.33 25.81 4.42
CA VAL A 50 -12.83 25.75 3.04
C VAL A 50 -14.35 25.51 3.08
N SER A 51 -15.11 26.59 2.91
CA SER A 51 -16.58 26.60 3.03
C SER A 51 -17.28 25.64 2.06
N LEU A 52 -18.28 24.92 2.58
CA LEU A 52 -19.23 24.12 1.78
C LEU A 52 -20.21 24.99 0.98
N ALA A 53 -20.46 26.21 1.44
CA ALA A 53 -21.47 27.11 0.87
C ALA A 53 -20.94 27.89 -0.35
N GLU A 54 -19.62 28.04 -0.47
CA GLU A 54 -18.99 28.69 -1.61
C GLU A 54 -18.86 27.71 -2.78
N LYS A 55 -19.93 27.67 -3.59
CA LYS A 55 -19.82 27.14 -4.95
C LYS A 55 -19.13 28.21 -5.80
N PRO A 56 -17.93 27.95 -6.34
CA PRO A 56 -17.34 28.84 -7.31
C PRO A 56 -18.33 28.94 -8.47
N PRO A 57 -18.56 30.14 -9.02
CA PRO A 57 -19.52 30.34 -10.10
C PRO A 57 -19.23 29.45 -11.31
N ILE A 58 -17.96 29.07 -11.49
CA ILE A 58 -17.46 28.22 -12.56
C ILE A 58 -16.48 27.19 -11.95
N PRO A 59 -16.66 25.88 -12.20
CA PRO A 59 -15.68 24.87 -11.81
C PRO A 59 -14.31 25.14 -12.44
N PRO A 60 -13.19 24.89 -11.73
CA PRO A 60 -11.88 25.02 -12.33
C PRO A 60 -11.68 23.96 -13.43
N GLU A 61 -10.97 24.35 -14.49
CA GLU A 61 -10.59 23.46 -15.58
C GLU A 61 -9.26 22.79 -15.24
N LEU A 62 -9.32 21.77 -14.38
CA LEU A 62 -8.14 21.03 -13.92
C LEU A 62 -7.68 20.01 -14.96
N LYS A 63 -6.37 19.77 -15.01
CA LYS A 63 -5.73 18.80 -15.91
C LYS A 63 -5.19 17.60 -15.14
N THR A 64 -5.12 16.45 -15.83
CA THR A 64 -4.38 15.29 -15.32
C THR A 64 -2.95 15.70 -14.95
N GLY A 65 -2.52 15.35 -13.75
CA GLY A 65 -1.21 15.72 -13.22
C GLY A 65 -1.23 16.90 -12.24
N GLU A 66 -2.34 17.62 -12.13
CA GLU A 66 -2.45 18.77 -11.23
C GLU A 66 -2.88 18.35 -9.82
N LEU A 67 -2.40 19.10 -8.83
CA LEU A 67 -2.94 19.05 -7.47
C LEU A 67 -4.17 19.95 -7.38
N CYS A 68 -5.13 19.52 -6.58
CA CYS A 68 -6.37 20.23 -6.34
C CYS A 68 -6.85 20.00 -4.90
N LEU A 69 -7.93 20.69 -4.53
CA LEU A 69 -8.77 20.23 -3.43
C LEU A 69 -9.94 19.45 -4.02
N ALA A 70 -10.26 18.31 -3.41
CA ALA A 70 -11.43 17.52 -3.74
C ALA A 70 -12.24 17.27 -2.47
N GLN A 71 -13.57 17.32 -2.59
CA GLN A 71 -14.45 16.98 -1.49
C GLN A 71 -14.69 15.48 -1.46
N PHE A 72 -14.36 14.85 -0.34
CA PHE A 72 -14.57 13.42 -0.14
C PHE A 72 -16.05 13.14 0.13
N SER A 73 -16.61 12.12 -0.53
CA SER A 73 -18.06 11.88 -0.44
C SER A 73 -18.54 11.38 0.92
N LEU A 74 -17.69 10.70 1.70
CA LEU A 74 -18.12 10.09 2.95
C LEU A 74 -18.42 11.12 4.04
N ASP A 75 -17.56 12.13 4.20
CA ASP A 75 -17.65 13.15 5.27
C ASP A 75 -17.97 14.55 4.74
N GLN A 76 -17.97 14.74 3.42
CA GLN A 76 -18.13 16.03 2.75
C GLN A 76 -17.03 17.05 3.11
N CYS A 77 -15.87 16.62 3.63
CA CYS A 77 -14.73 17.48 3.92
C CYS A 77 -13.83 17.66 2.69
N TRP A 78 -13.07 18.75 2.68
CA TRP A 78 -12.12 19.06 1.60
C TRP A 78 -10.74 18.51 1.92
N TYR A 79 -10.12 17.88 0.91
CA TYR A 79 -8.83 17.23 1.03
C TYR A 79 -7.92 17.57 -0.13
N ARG A 80 -6.61 17.48 0.07
CA ARG A 80 -5.65 17.61 -1.02
C ARG A 80 -5.70 16.36 -1.88
N ALA A 81 -5.81 16.57 -3.19
CA ALA A 81 -5.94 15.50 -4.15
C ALA A 81 -5.08 15.75 -5.39
N TYR A 82 -4.78 14.68 -6.10
CA TYR A 82 -4.07 14.68 -7.37
C TYR A 82 -5.00 14.16 -8.46
N VAL A 83 -5.12 14.89 -9.57
CA VAL A 83 -5.97 14.49 -10.70
C VAL A 83 -5.28 13.39 -11.48
N GLU A 84 -5.73 12.13 -11.30
CA GLU A 84 -5.26 10.99 -12.07
C GLU A 84 -5.88 10.98 -13.48
N ARG A 85 -7.16 11.34 -13.62
CA ARG A 85 -7.85 11.39 -14.91
C ARG A 85 -8.94 12.45 -14.94
N VAL A 86 -9.07 13.12 -16.09
CA VAL A 86 -10.22 14.00 -16.41
C VAL A 86 -11.15 13.24 -17.34
N ASN A 87 -12.42 13.06 -16.97
CA ASN A 87 -13.42 12.57 -17.90
C ASN A 87 -13.90 13.74 -18.77
N ARG A 88 -13.83 13.60 -20.10
CA ARG A 88 -14.27 14.65 -21.04
C ARG A 88 -15.73 14.51 -21.45
N SER A 89 -16.29 13.31 -21.29
CA SER A 89 -17.68 13.00 -21.65
C SER A 89 -18.65 13.36 -20.53
N GLU A 90 -18.18 13.31 -19.28
CA GLU A 90 -18.93 13.70 -18.08
C GLU A 90 -18.07 14.67 -17.26
N PRO A 91 -18.66 15.65 -16.58
CA PRO A 91 -17.92 16.65 -15.81
C PRO A 91 -17.42 16.06 -14.47
N MET A 92 -16.56 15.04 -14.56
CA MET A 92 -16.06 14.21 -13.46
C MET A 92 -14.53 14.06 -13.52
N TYR A 93 -13.92 13.92 -12.36
CA TYR A 93 -12.48 13.75 -12.18
C TYR A 93 -12.23 12.47 -11.38
N ASP A 94 -11.28 11.63 -11.81
CA ASP A 94 -10.74 10.59 -10.93
C ASP A 94 -9.52 11.18 -10.20
N VAL A 95 -9.58 11.15 -8.88
CA VAL A 95 -8.60 11.78 -8.00
C VAL A 95 -7.99 10.78 -7.02
N TYR A 96 -6.75 11.05 -6.63
CA TYR A 96 -6.03 10.34 -5.56
C TYR A 96 -5.80 11.30 -4.40
N PHE A 97 -6.32 10.97 -3.21
CA PHE A 97 -6.13 11.80 -2.01
C PHE A 97 -4.72 11.61 -1.46
N ILE A 98 -3.87 12.62 -1.65
CA ILE A 98 -2.41 12.47 -1.48
C ILE A 98 -1.98 12.24 -0.03
N ASP A 99 -2.87 12.56 0.92
CA ASP A 99 -2.63 12.43 2.34
C ASP A 99 -3.20 11.14 2.93
N TYR A 100 -4.08 10.44 2.21
CA TYR A 100 -4.78 9.25 2.73
C TYR A 100 -4.55 7.99 1.88
N GLY A 101 -4.30 8.14 0.58
CA GLY A 101 -3.99 7.03 -0.33
C GLY A 101 -5.18 6.45 -1.10
N ASN A 102 -6.40 6.73 -0.66
CA ASN A 102 -7.61 6.30 -1.36
C ASN A 102 -7.84 7.11 -2.65
N ARG A 103 -8.69 6.55 -3.53
CA ARG A 103 -9.11 7.16 -4.80
C ARG A 103 -10.61 7.36 -4.82
N GLU A 104 -11.06 8.37 -5.55
CA GLU A 104 -12.48 8.59 -5.79
C GLU A 104 -12.72 9.23 -7.16
N ARG A 105 -13.90 8.96 -7.75
CA ARG A 105 -14.44 9.77 -8.83
C ARG A 105 -15.33 10.88 -8.27
N VAL A 106 -14.94 12.12 -8.47
CA VAL A 106 -15.63 13.31 -7.94
C VAL A 106 -16.18 14.18 -9.06
N ALA A 107 -17.32 14.83 -8.81
CA ALA A 107 -17.91 15.78 -9.76
C ALA A 107 -17.13 17.08 -9.83
N SER A 108 -17.21 17.78 -10.97
CA SER A 108 -16.53 19.06 -11.19
C SER A 108 -16.89 20.15 -10.18
N ASN A 109 -18.10 20.14 -9.65
CA ASN A 109 -18.51 21.06 -8.58
C ASN A 109 -17.94 20.69 -7.19
N LYS A 110 -17.29 19.52 -7.06
CA LYS A 110 -16.62 18.99 -5.86
C LYS A 110 -15.09 19.07 -5.94
N VAL A 111 -14.55 19.87 -6.86
CA VAL A 111 -13.11 20.18 -6.94
C VAL A 111 -12.84 21.69 -6.89
N ARG A 112 -11.67 22.09 -6.38
CA ARG A 112 -11.16 23.47 -6.34
C ARG A 112 -9.68 23.49 -6.70
N THR A 113 -9.20 24.63 -7.17
CA THR A 113 -7.75 24.89 -7.23
C THR A 113 -7.16 24.86 -5.82
N ILE A 114 -5.93 24.38 -5.71
CA ILE A 114 -5.16 24.38 -4.46
C ILE A 114 -4.25 25.61 -4.43
N ASP A 115 -4.11 26.24 -3.27
CA ASP A 115 -3.17 27.35 -3.10
C ASP A 115 -1.71 26.86 -3.01
N ALA A 116 -0.77 27.81 -3.09
CA ALA A 116 0.66 27.53 -3.08
C ALA A 116 1.14 26.97 -1.73
N ALA A 117 0.54 27.37 -0.61
CA ALA A 117 0.97 26.93 0.71
C ALA A 117 0.58 25.47 0.96
N LEU A 118 -0.66 25.11 0.64
CA LEU A 118 -1.17 23.74 0.71
C LEU A 118 -0.47 22.81 -0.28
N SER A 119 -0.18 23.27 -1.50
CA SER A 119 0.48 22.44 -2.51
C SER A 119 1.98 22.21 -2.24
N ALA A 120 2.64 23.07 -1.47
CA ALA A 120 4.05 22.92 -1.10
C ALA A 120 4.29 21.82 -0.04
N VAL A 121 3.26 21.45 0.74
CA VAL A 121 3.40 20.40 1.74
C VAL A 121 3.55 19.02 1.06
N PRO A 122 4.52 18.18 1.45
CA PRO A 122 4.66 16.83 0.87
C PRO A 122 3.39 15.98 1.07
N PRO A 123 3.16 14.93 0.26
CA PRO A 123 2.11 13.94 0.52
C PRO A 123 2.30 13.32 1.91
N GLN A 124 1.25 13.22 2.71
CA GLN A 124 1.31 12.65 4.06
C GLN A 124 1.04 11.14 4.09
N ALA A 125 0.43 10.57 3.04
CA ALA A 125 0.27 9.13 2.93
C ALA A 125 1.61 8.45 2.61
N ILE A 126 1.95 7.43 3.39
CA ILE A 126 3.08 6.55 3.16
C ILE A 126 2.53 5.21 2.66
N PRO A 127 2.83 4.79 1.43
CA PRO A 127 2.49 3.45 0.97
C PRO A 127 3.29 2.41 1.75
N CYS A 128 2.62 1.36 2.20
CA CYS A 128 3.18 0.31 3.02
C CYS A 128 2.76 -1.08 2.53
N ALA A 129 3.57 -2.09 2.82
CA ALA A 129 3.21 -3.49 2.72
C ALA A 129 3.67 -4.27 3.95
N LEU A 130 2.93 -5.33 4.30
CA LEU A 130 3.33 -6.22 5.38
C LEU A 130 4.57 -7.01 4.94
N ALA A 131 5.53 -7.09 5.86
CA ALA A 131 6.73 -7.89 5.68
C ALA A 131 6.44 -9.40 5.86
N HIS A 132 7.32 -10.22 5.29
CA HIS A 132 7.41 -11.67 5.57
C HIS A 132 6.26 -12.56 5.10
N ILE A 133 5.24 -12.01 4.45
CA ILE A 133 4.12 -12.78 3.90
C ILE A 133 3.96 -12.57 2.39
N LYS A 134 3.28 -13.52 1.75
CA LYS A 134 2.73 -13.48 0.41
C LYS A 134 1.22 -13.58 0.50
N VAL A 135 0.51 -12.81 -0.31
CA VAL A 135 -0.95 -12.84 -0.37
C VAL A 135 -1.41 -13.47 -1.70
N PRO A 136 -2.68 -13.91 -1.80
CA PRO A 136 -3.25 -14.36 -3.05
C PRO A 136 -3.05 -13.31 -4.16
N GLU A 137 -2.84 -13.77 -5.38
CA GLU A 137 -2.68 -12.87 -6.52
C GLU A 137 -3.96 -12.07 -6.74
N THR A 138 -3.81 -10.79 -7.10
CA THR A 138 -4.93 -9.90 -7.39
C THR A 138 -5.83 -10.53 -8.46
N GLY A 139 -7.12 -10.69 -8.15
CA GLY A 139 -8.10 -11.31 -9.05
C GLY A 139 -8.30 -12.82 -8.85
N SER A 140 -7.51 -13.47 -7.98
CA SER A 140 -7.82 -14.83 -7.52
C SER A 140 -9.03 -14.86 -6.59
N ASP A 141 -9.65 -16.04 -6.43
CA ASP A 141 -10.85 -16.25 -5.59
C ASP A 141 -10.67 -15.73 -4.15
N TRP A 142 -9.44 -15.77 -3.63
CA TRP A 142 -9.13 -15.38 -2.25
C TRP A 142 -8.64 -13.94 -2.09
N SER A 143 -8.39 -13.22 -3.20
CA SER A 143 -7.82 -11.87 -3.13
C SER A 143 -8.76 -10.85 -2.46
N ALA A 144 -10.05 -10.92 -2.77
CA ALA A 144 -11.05 -10.04 -2.16
C ALA A 144 -11.22 -10.31 -0.66
N ASP A 145 -11.28 -11.59 -0.27
CA ASP A 145 -11.42 -12.01 1.12
C ASP A 145 -10.19 -11.63 1.94
N ALA A 146 -8.98 -11.84 1.40
CA ALA A 146 -7.75 -11.46 2.06
C ALA A 146 -7.64 -9.93 2.25
N ARG A 147 -8.04 -9.14 1.23
CA ARG A 147 -8.11 -7.67 1.34
C ARG A 147 -9.14 -7.25 2.39
N ALA A 148 -10.32 -7.85 2.39
CA ALA A 148 -11.37 -7.53 3.35
C ALA A 148 -10.94 -7.86 4.78
N TYR A 149 -10.30 -9.02 4.98
CA TYR A 149 -9.78 -9.42 6.29
C TYR A 149 -8.64 -8.51 6.76
N LEU A 150 -7.71 -8.13 5.87
CA LEU A 150 -6.70 -7.13 6.24
C LEU A 150 -7.37 -5.81 6.66
N ALA A 151 -8.39 -5.36 5.93
CA ALA A 151 -9.11 -4.14 6.27
C ALA A 151 -9.74 -4.21 7.66
N THR A 152 -10.33 -5.34 8.09
CA THR A 152 -10.88 -5.46 9.45
C THR A 152 -9.81 -5.42 10.53
N LEU A 153 -8.63 -5.98 10.29
CA LEU A 153 -7.51 -5.93 11.23
C LEU A 153 -6.94 -4.52 11.42
N LEU A 154 -6.95 -3.73 10.34
CA LEU A 154 -6.39 -2.38 10.28
C LEU A 154 -7.41 -1.27 10.59
N ASP A 155 -8.68 -1.62 10.76
CA ASP A 155 -9.76 -0.65 10.98
C ASP A 155 -9.70 0.02 12.37
N GLY A 156 -10.39 1.15 12.49
CA GLY A 156 -10.68 1.82 13.76
C GLY A 156 -9.81 3.04 14.06
N GLY A 157 -8.97 3.50 13.12
CA GLY A 157 -8.13 4.69 13.30
C GLY A 157 -7.12 4.58 14.47
N LYS A 158 -6.93 3.37 15.00
CA LYS A 158 -6.04 3.08 16.12
C LYS A 158 -4.57 3.13 15.68
N PRO A 159 -3.64 3.45 16.59
CA PRO A 159 -2.23 3.47 16.28
C PRO A 159 -1.65 2.05 16.21
N PHE A 160 -0.69 1.87 15.32
CA PHE A 160 0.15 0.67 15.18
C PHE A 160 1.63 1.03 15.29
N LEU A 161 2.44 0.06 15.71
CA LEU A 161 3.89 0.13 15.59
C LEU A 161 4.32 -0.51 14.27
N ALA A 162 4.85 0.31 13.37
CA ALA A 162 5.44 -0.14 12.11
C ALA A 162 6.95 -0.29 12.30
N HIS A 163 7.41 -1.54 12.45
CA HIS A 163 8.82 -1.88 12.46
C HIS A 163 9.33 -1.98 11.03
N VAL A 164 10.08 -0.96 10.58
CA VAL A 164 10.52 -0.84 9.19
C VAL A 164 11.56 -1.90 8.87
N VAL A 165 11.25 -2.77 7.90
CA VAL A 165 12.15 -3.81 7.39
C VAL A 165 12.96 -3.27 6.20
N SER A 166 12.28 -2.58 5.28
CA SER A 166 12.92 -1.91 4.16
C SER A 166 12.10 -0.71 3.69
N ARG A 167 12.77 0.18 2.95
CA ARG A 167 12.16 1.35 2.34
C ARG A 167 12.70 1.49 0.92
N ASP A 168 11.79 1.59 -0.04
CA ASP A 168 12.16 1.94 -1.41
C ASP A 168 12.75 3.34 -1.45
N ARG A 169 13.62 3.60 -2.43
CA ARG A 169 14.17 4.95 -2.61
C ARG A 169 13.03 5.92 -2.93
N ALA A 170 12.93 6.98 -2.14
CA ALA A 170 12.05 8.10 -2.44
C ALA A 170 12.44 8.73 -3.78
N ASP A 171 11.44 9.09 -4.59
CA ASP A 171 11.61 9.89 -5.80
C ASP A 171 10.77 11.17 -5.67
N PRO A 172 11.33 12.25 -5.06
CA PRO A 172 10.61 13.51 -4.91
C PRO A 172 10.14 14.13 -6.23
N LYS A 173 10.72 13.72 -7.36
CA LYS A 173 10.38 14.18 -8.71
C LYS A 173 9.39 13.27 -9.43
N ALA A 174 8.94 12.18 -8.78
CA ALA A 174 7.96 11.29 -9.36
C ALA A 174 6.68 12.07 -9.72
N LYS A 175 6.20 11.85 -10.95
CA LYS A 175 4.98 12.47 -11.47
C LYS A 175 3.81 12.24 -10.50
N HIS A 176 3.58 10.98 -10.15
CA HIS A 176 2.49 10.60 -9.26
C HIS A 176 2.91 10.71 -7.77
N PRO A 177 2.16 11.42 -6.92
CA PRO A 177 2.47 11.61 -5.49
C PRO A 177 2.70 10.32 -4.71
N LYS A 178 1.94 9.26 -4.99
CA LYS A 178 2.10 7.94 -4.35
C LYS A 178 3.54 7.39 -4.37
N ASN A 179 4.35 7.77 -5.36
CA ASN A 179 5.71 7.25 -5.51
C ASN A 179 6.78 8.16 -4.87
N ARG A 180 6.39 9.32 -4.32
CA ARG A 180 7.36 10.32 -3.84
C ARG A 180 8.04 9.94 -2.53
N ASN A 181 7.32 9.28 -1.63
CA ASN A 181 7.81 8.95 -0.28
C ASN A 181 8.54 7.59 -0.18
N GLY A 182 8.56 6.82 -1.27
CA GLY A 182 9.03 5.42 -1.27
C GLY A 182 8.10 4.49 -0.51
N LYS A 183 7.89 3.28 -1.02
CA LYS A 183 7.11 2.26 -0.33
C LYS A 183 7.88 1.71 0.87
N VAL A 184 7.19 1.58 2.00
CA VAL A 184 7.70 0.94 3.21
C VAL A 184 7.28 -0.53 3.21
N THR A 185 8.18 -1.42 3.62
CA THR A 185 7.83 -2.78 4.01
C THR A 185 8.08 -2.90 5.51
N ALA A 186 7.07 -3.28 6.28
CA ALA A 186 7.14 -3.26 7.73
C ALA A 186 6.44 -4.46 8.37
N VAL A 187 6.90 -4.84 9.56
CA VAL A 187 6.11 -5.65 10.49
C VAL A 187 5.20 -4.69 11.26
N LEU A 188 3.89 -4.89 11.16
CA LEU A 188 2.90 -4.04 11.80
C LEU A 188 2.35 -4.73 13.04
N VAL A 189 2.43 -4.04 14.19
CA VAL A 189 2.04 -4.57 15.49
C VAL A 189 1.03 -3.65 16.17
N GLU A 190 -0.07 -4.21 16.65
CA GLU A 190 -0.99 -3.50 17.54
C GLU A 190 -0.34 -3.35 18.93
N PRO A 191 -0.18 -2.12 19.47
CA PRO A 191 0.64 -1.89 20.66
C PRO A 191 0.11 -2.55 21.93
N GLU A 192 -1.22 -2.56 22.10
CA GLU A 192 -1.90 -3.01 23.32
C GLU A 192 -1.91 -4.53 23.43
N THR A 193 -2.38 -5.20 22.39
CA THR A 193 -2.50 -6.67 22.31
C THR A 193 -1.19 -7.35 21.93
N LYS A 194 -0.22 -6.59 21.39
CA LYS A 194 1.02 -7.09 20.77
C LYS A 194 0.73 -7.98 19.56
N THR A 195 -0.45 -7.86 18.95
CA THR A 195 -0.84 -8.65 17.78
C THR A 195 -0.03 -8.23 16.56
N ASN A 196 0.60 -9.21 15.90
CA ASN A 196 1.30 -9.02 14.63
C ASN A 196 0.31 -9.27 13.49
N ILE A 197 0.02 -8.25 12.68
CA ILE A 197 -1.00 -8.33 11.63
C ILE A 197 -0.67 -9.38 10.57
N ALA A 198 0.61 -9.57 10.25
CA ALA A 198 1.02 -10.60 9.31
C ALA A 198 0.75 -12.02 9.86
N VAL A 199 0.84 -12.23 11.17
CA VAL A 199 0.52 -13.50 11.83
C VAL A 199 -0.99 -13.78 11.77
N GLU A 200 -1.83 -12.77 12.01
CA GLU A 200 -3.29 -12.91 11.88
C GLU A 200 -3.69 -13.29 10.46
N MET A 201 -3.08 -12.67 9.45
CA MET A 201 -3.28 -13.02 8.04
C MET A 201 -2.93 -14.48 7.74
N LEU A 202 -1.84 -15.02 8.33
CA LEU A 202 -1.46 -16.43 8.20
C LEU A 202 -2.46 -17.35 8.90
N LEU A 203 -2.82 -17.06 10.15
CA LEU A 203 -3.75 -17.87 10.96
C LEU A 203 -5.14 -17.97 10.34
N ALA A 204 -5.57 -16.95 9.60
CA ALA A 204 -6.82 -16.93 8.86
C ALA A 204 -6.76 -17.66 7.51
N GLY A 205 -5.56 -18.07 7.06
CA GLY A 205 -5.37 -18.61 5.72
C GLY A 205 -5.56 -17.57 4.61
N MET A 206 -5.31 -16.29 4.92
CA MET A 206 -5.40 -15.15 3.99
C MET A 206 -4.04 -14.74 3.44
N ALA A 207 -2.97 -15.36 3.93
CA ALA A 207 -1.61 -15.22 3.43
C ALA A 207 -0.83 -16.54 3.57
N ARG A 208 0.35 -16.58 2.96
CA ARG A 208 1.35 -17.65 3.06
C ARG A 208 2.74 -17.08 3.29
N LEU A 209 3.66 -17.89 3.74
CA LEU A 209 5.06 -17.54 3.88
C LEU A 209 5.78 -17.66 2.52
N PRO A 210 6.73 -16.77 2.21
CA PRO A 210 7.57 -16.91 1.04
C PRO A 210 8.55 -18.09 1.22
N LYS A 211 8.83 -18.80 0.12
CA LYS A 211 9.84 -19.88 0.11
C LYS A 211 11.19 -19.35 0.62
N LEU A 212 11.71 -19.90 1.71
CA LEU A 212 12.96 -19.46 2.35
C LEU A 212 14.14 -19.39 1.38
N ARG A 213 14.22 -20.29 0.39
CA ARG A 213 15.25 -20.26 -0.67
C ARG A 213 15.26 -18.98 -1.51
N LYS A 214 14.11 -18.30 -1.64
CA LYS A 214 13.97 -17.02 -2.37
C LYS A 214 14.32 -15.81 -1.48
N VAL A 215 14.51 -16.01 -0.16
CA VAL A 215 14.80 -14.94 0.80
C VAL A 215 16.31 -14.88 1.06
N LYS A 216 16.91 -13.73 0.73
CA LYS A 216 18.36 -13.51 0.85
C LYS A 216 18.77 -12.96 2.22
N ASP A 217 17.94 -12.12 2.82
CA ASP A 217 18.22 -11.51 4.11
C ASP A 217 18.06 -12.53 5.25
N SER A 218 19.10 -12.69 6.08
CA SER A 218 19.13 -13.72 7.12
C SER A 218 18.13 -13.45 8.25
N ALA A 219 17.93 -12.19 8.64
CA ALA A 219 16.93 -11.86 9.66
C ALA A 219 15.52 -12.10 9.14
N ALA A 220 15.25 -11.74 7.88
CA ALA A 220 13.97 -12.05 7.26
C ALA A 220 13.72 -13.57 7.22
N ARG A 221 14.74 -14.39 6.90
CA ARG A 221 14.63 -15.86 6.95
C ARG A 221 14.31 -16.36 8.35
N GLU A 222 14.98 -15.85 9.38
CA GLU A 222 14.73 -16.24 10.77
C GLU A 222 13.32 -15.85 11.22
N ALA A 223 12.87 -14.64 10.87
CA ALA A 223 11.51 -14.17 11.13
C ALA A 223 10.45 -15.05 10.43
N ILE A 224 10.65 -15.37 9.15
CA ILE A 224 9.75 -16.22 8.37
C ILE A 224 9.72 -17.63 8.97
N GLN A 225 10.87 -18.20 9.33
CA GLN A 225 10.94 -19.52 9.94
C GLN A 225 10.19 -19.57 11.28
N ALA A 226 10.26 -18.50 12.08
CA ALA A 226 9.53 -18.37 13.34
C ALA A 226 8.01 -18.26 13.15
N MET A 227 7.54 -17.89 11.96
CA MET A 227 6.10 -17.77 11.64
C MET A 227 5.49 -19.06 11.05
N GLN A 228 6.30 -20.11 10.78
CA GLN A 228 5.85 -21.33 10.10
C GLN A 228 4.68 -22.01 10.80
N GLU A 229 4.68 -22.02 12.14
CA GLU A 229 3.63 -22.66 12.93
C GLU A 229 2.23 -22.09 12.67
N TYR A 230 2.13 -20.79 12.33
CA TYR A 230 0.85 -20.12 12.08
C TYR A 230 0.21 -20.52 10.74
N GLU A 231 1.03 -20.64 9.70
CA GLU A 231 0.57 -21.16 8.41
C GLU A 231 0.20 -22.65 8.53
N ASP A 232 1.00 -23.43 9.25
CA ASP A 232 0.73 -24.85 9.49
C ASP A 232 -0.58 -25.06 10.27
N GLU A 233 -0.88 -24.19 11.23
CA GLU A 233 -2.16 -24.18 11.92
C GLU A 233 -3.33 -23.88 10.97
N ALA A 234 -3.21 -22.86 10.12
CA ALA A 234 -4.25 -22.53 9.15
C ALA A 234 -4.48 -23.68 8.14
N ARG A 235 -3.42 -24.33 7.68
CA ARG A 235 -3.47 -25.51 6.80
C ARG A 235 -4.15 -26.68 7.48
N LYS A 236 -3.78 -27.00 8.73
CA LYS A 236 -4.37 -28.09 9.52
C LYS A 236 -5.88 -27.89 9.74
N ASN A 237 -6.30 -26.64 9.89
CA ASN A 237 -7.70 -26.28 10.15
C ASN A 237 -8.49 -25.94 8.88
N HIS A 238 -7.91 -26.14 7.68
CA HIS A 238 -8.58 -25.87 6.40
C HIS A 238 -9.15 -24.44 6.29
N ARG A 239 -8.41 -23.45 6.78
CA ARG A 239 -8.85 -22.04 6.80
C ARG A 239 -8.49 -21.32 5.51
N GLY A 240 -9.35 -20.38 5.11
CA GLY A 240 -9.13 -19.51 3.96
C GLY A 240 -8.73 -20.30 2.72
N MET A 241 -7.62 -19.91 2.09
CA MET A 241 -7.12 -20.53 0.87
C MET A 241 -6.78 -22.02 0.98
N PHE A 242 -6.70 -22.58 2.20
CA PHE A 242 -6.43 -23.99 2.44
C PHE A 242 -7.70 -24.87 2.52
N MET A 243 -8.89 -24.30 2.34
CA MET A 243 -10.16 -25.04 2.51
C MET A 243 -10.33 -26.19 1.51
N TYR A 244 -9.76 -26.07 0.30
CA TYR A 244 -9.84 -27.08 -0.76
C TYR A 244 -8.53 -27.85 -0.96
N GLY A 245 -7.63 -27.81 0.02
CA GLY A 245 -6.27 -28.33 -0.08
C GLY A 245 -5.23 -27.21 -0.21
N ASP A 246 -3.95 -27.58 -0.31
CA ASP A 246 -2.89 -26.59 -0.50
C ASP A 246 -3.02 -26.00 -1.92
N PRO A 247 -3.27 -24.68 -2.08
CA PRO A 247 -3.28 -24.07 -3.40
C PRO A 247 -1.88 -24.25 -3.96
N GLY A 248 -1.74 -25.20 -4.89
CA GLY A 248 -0.46 -25.76 -5.31
C GLY A 248 0.63 -24.71 -5.53
N ASP A 249 1.86 -25.19 -5.41
CA ASP A 249 3.08 -24.39 -5.35
C ASP A 249 3.51 -23.82 -6.71
N SER A 250 2.55 -23.62 -7.64
CA SER A 250 2.69 -23.31 -9.08
C SER A 250 3.26 -21.92 -9.32
N ASP A 251 4.52 -21.78 -8.91
CA ASP A 251 5.46 -20.72 -9.21
C ASP A 251 6.65 -21.35 -9.98
N ASP A 252 6.38 -22.40 -10.77
CA ASP A 252 7.28 -22.92 -11.81
C ASP A 252 7.00 -22.18 -13.12
N GLU A 253 7.32 -20.89 -13.13
CA GLU A 253 7.92 -20.29 -14.33
C GLU A 253 9.35 -19.90 -13.98
N GLU A 254 10.21 -20.89 -14.19
CA GLU A 254 11.56 -20.69 -14.67
C GLU A 254 11.55 -19.61 -15.75
N GLN A 255 11.96 -18.37 -15.43
CA GLN A 255 12.46 -17.46 -16.45
C GLN A 255 13.75 -18.09 -16.98
N GLY A 256 13.57 -19.05 -17.90
CA GLY A 256 14.62 -19.60 -18.70
C GLY A 256 15.33 -18.43 -19.37
N ALA A 257 16.62 -18.33 -19.10
CA ALA A 257 17.56 -17.57 -19.90
C ALA A 257 17.55 -18.16 -21.33
N GLY A 258 16.52 -17.84 -22.10
CA GLY A 258 16.41 -18.12 -23.52
C GLY A 258 17.16 -17.05 -24.30
N GLY A 259 18.49 -17.10 -24.26
CA GLY A 259 19.36 -16.40 -25.18
C GLY A 259 19.12 -16.90 -26.61
N GLY A 260 18.05 -16.42 -27.25
CA GLY A 260 17.79 -16.60 -28.68
C GLY A 260 18.67 -15.64 -29.48
N ARG A 261 19.92 -16.06 -29.73
CA ARG A 261 20.78 -15.48 -30.77
C ARG A 261 20.04 -15.53 -32.13
N PHE A 262 19.48 -14.41 -32.57
CA PHE A 262 19.22 -14.20 -33.99
C PHE A 262 20.56 -13.85 -34.67
N GLY A 263 21.32 -14.90 -35.00
CA GLY A 263 22.53 -14.84 -35.82
C GLY A 263 22.34 -15.69 -37.07
N GLY A 264 21.56 -15.19 -38.03
CA GLY A 264 21.42 -15.78 -39.36
C GLY A 264 22.20 -14.96 -40.38
N ALA A 265 23.49 -15.24 -40.52
CA ALA A 265 24.30 -14.75 -41.61
C ALA A 265 23.88 -15.45 -42.91
N GLN A 266 23.56 -14.67 -43.95
CA GLN A 266 23.46 -15.17 -45.32
C GLN A 266 24.41 -14.36 -46.20
N ARG A 267 25.59 -14.91 -46.45
CA ARG A 267 26.51 -14.52 -47.53
C ARG A 267 27.25 -15.75 -48.05
N GLY A 268 27.21 -15.91 -49.38
CA GLY A 268 28.12 -16.74 -50.19
C GLY A 268 27.51 -18.08 -50.63
N GLY A 269 27.46 -18.45 -51.91
CA GLY A 269 27.93 -17.79 -53.13
C GLY A 269 27.80 -18.71 -54.36
N GLY A 270 27.93 -18.11 -55.54
CA GLY A 270 28.48 -18.73 -56.76
C GLY A 270 27.67 -19.81 -57.47
N ARG A 271 26.99 -19.44 -58.56
CA ARG A 271 27.53 -19.45 -59.93
C ARG A 271 26.63 -18.64 -60.84
#